data_AF-A0A969JNT8-F1
#
_entry.id   AF-A0A969JNT8-F1
#
_cell.length_a   1.000
_cell.length_b   1.000
_cell.length_c   1.000
_cell.angle_alpha   90.00
_cell.angle_beta   90.00
_cell.angle_gamma   90.00
#
_symmetry.space_group_name_H-M   'P 1'
#
loop_
_entity.id
_entity.type
_entity.pdbx_description
1 polymer ?
#
loop_
_entity_poly.entity_id
_entity_poly.type
_entity_poly.pdbx_seq_one_letter_code
_entity_poly.pdbx_strand_id
1 'polypeptide(L)'
;MKRLIPFFNAIYYSFPVQLVANNLKRNHIMLLGWIILFAMATGNFGKYLGIPYLFLDPEYLNEVNFTSFFIIGATLAGFTTAYHITSYITDGHRFSFVGALPKPFTKFSLNNSVIPLLFLFIYLRQIIVFQVNNQSLSGKELFYCVSGLLIGFAAMTAVFIVYFVLTNKDIFKYVVCRLDEKIKQNVRVTRASAMNKLDIARKKQVRVDNYLDYDLRFKKVDDSNFYDRETVLQVFDQNHFNLVVIEFLIFTFVLVLGIFKDNPLFQLPAAASFIIFLTIFVMLAGAFSYWFGGWASTTALTVFLIFNYLVGEDYFKVSDKAFGLNYTIAPVDYSVKKLQELMIQSLLNKIGQ
;
A
#
# COMPACT_ATOMS: atom_id res chain seq x y z
N MET A 1 41.57 6.96 2.37
CA MET A 1 40.48 7.85 1.86
C MET A 1 40.12 7.62 0.38
N LYS A 2 41.07 7.43 -0.56
CA LYS A 2 40.78 7.27 -2.01
C LYS A 2 39.89 6.07 -2.42
N ARG A 3 39.76 5.02 -1.60
CA ARG A 3 38.85 3.87 -1.85
C ARG A 3 37.44 4.03 -1.27
N LEU A 4 37.21 5.00 -0.38
CA LEU A 4 35.90 5.21 0.26
C LEU A 4 34.93 5.97 -0.66
N ILE A 5 35.41 6.99 -1.36
CA ILE A 5 34.62 7.79 -2.31
C ILE A 5 33.94 6.94 -3.41
N PRO A 6 34.64 6.02 -4.12
CA PRO A 6 33.99 5.18 -5.12
C PRO A 6 32.98 4.19 -4.52
N PHE A 7 33.20 3.74 -3.28
CA PHE A 7 32.27 2.85 -2.57
C PHE A 7 30.98 3.58 -2.17
N PHE A 8 31.08 4.80 -1.60
CA PHE A 8 29.92 5.62 -1.29
C PHE A 8 29.13 6.00 -2.53
N ASN A 9 29.79 6.31 -3.63
CA ASN A 9 29.12 6.55 -4.92
C ASN A 9 28.39 5.29 -5.41
N ALA A 10 29.00 4.11 -5.31
CA ALA A 10 28.36 2.86 -5.72
C ALA A 10 27.09 2.54 -4.92
N ILE A 11 27.08 2.84 -3.60
CA ILE A 11 25.90 2.70 -2.75
C ILE A 11 24.86 3.78 -3.10
N TYR A 12 25.27 5.04 -3.22
CA TYR A 12 24.36 6.14 -3.50
C TYR A 12 23.63 5.96 -4.83
N TYR A 13 24.35 5.58 -5.89
CA TYR A 13 23.77 5.29 -7.21
C TYR A 13 23.26 3.84 -7.33
N SER A 14 23.11 3.12 -6.23
CA SER A 14 22.43 1.82 -6.26
C SER A 14 20.92 2.00 -6.38
N PHE A 15 20.28 1.10 -7.11
CA PHE A 15 18.84 1.16 -7.38
C PHE A 15 17.99 1.18 -6.09
N PRO A 16 18.28 0.38 -5.05
CA PRO A 16 17.51 0.43 -3.81
C PRO A 16 17.57 1.81 -3.12
N VAL A 17 18.74 2.44 -3.09
CA VAL A 17 18.92 3.75 -2.45
C VAL A 17 18.23 4.84 -3.26
N GLN A 18 18.35 4.79 -4.59
CA GLN A 18 17.64 5.73 -5.48
C GLN A 18 16.12 5.59 -5.39
N LEU A 19 15.60 4.38 -5.20
CA LEU A 19 14.18 4.16 -4.95
C LEU A 19 13.72 4.75 -3.62
N VAL A 20 14.46 4.54 -2.54
CA VAL A 20 14.14 5.16 -1.23
C VAL A 20 14.14 6.69 -1.36
N ALA A 21 15.17 7.27 -1.99
CA ALA A 21 15.24 8.71 -2.22
C ALA A 21 14.07 9.23 -3.10
N ASN A 22 13.69 8.48 -4.13
CA ASN A 22 12.55 8.82 -4.96
C ASN A 22 11.23 8.77 -4.18
N ASN A 23 11.01 7.73 -3.36
CA ASN A 23 9.83 7.62 -2.51
C ASN A 23 9.73 8.78 -1.51
N LEU A 24 10.85 9.18 -0.89
CA LEU A 24 10.90 10.34 0.02
C LEU A 24 10.59 11.65 -0.68
N LYS A 25 10.97 11.79 -1.95
CA LYS A 25 10.77 13.03 -2.71
C LYS A 25 9.35 13.16 -3.29
N ARG A 26 8.69 12.06 -3.62
CA ARG A 26 7.48 12.06 -4.45
C ARG A 26 6.30 11.32 -3.84
N ASN A 27 6.53 10.20 -3.17
CA ASN A 27 5.48 9.28 -2.73
C ASN A 27 5.14 9.46 -1.24
N HIS A 28 4.91 10.72 -0.84
CA HIS A 28 4.62 11.07 0.55
C HIS A 28 3.43 10.31 1.13
N ILE A 29 2.37 10.11 0.35
CA ILE A 29 1.16 9.39 0.82
C ILE A 29 1.46 7.90 1.05
N MET A 30 2.25 7.26 0.18
CA MET A 30 2.65 5.87 0.37
C MET A 30 3.56 5.71 1.60
N LEU A 31 4.49 6.66 1.79
CA LEU A 31 5.34 6.71 2.98
C LEU A 31 4.57 6.99 4.26
N LEU A 32 3.49 7.77 4.20
CA LEU A 32 2.62 8.00 5.35
C LEU A 32 2.06 6.69 5.89
N GLY A 33 1.63 5.77 5.01
CA GLY A 33 1.20 4.43 5.40
C GLY A 33 2.28 3.67 6.18
N TRP A 34 3.52 3.68 5.70
CA TRP A 34 4.66 3.09 6.41
C TRP A 34 4.95 3.78 7.74
N ILE A 35 4.95 5.12 7.78
CA ILE A 35 5.20 5.91 9.00
C ILE A 35 4.18 5.57 10.07
N ILE A 36 2.90 5.46 9.71
CA ILE A 36 1.83 5.07 10.65
C ILE A 36 2.09 3.66 11.20
N LEU A 37 2.42 2.70 10.34
CA LEU A 37 2.76 1.34 10.78
C LEU A 37 3.96 1.34 11.72
N PHE A 38 5.05 2.05 11.38
CA PHE A 38 6.21 2.20 12.25
C PHE A 38 5.83 2.80 13.60
N ALA A 39 5.03 3.85 13.61
CA ALA A 39 4.62 4.53 14.83
C ALA A 39 3.76 3.63 15.73
N MET A 40 2.86 2.84 15.15
CA MET A 40 2.03 1.86 15.88
C MET A 40 2.88 0.71 16.44
N ALA A 41 3.70 0.08 15.60
CA ALA A 41 4.54 -1.05 16.00
C ALA A 41 5.61 -0.66 17.05
N THR A 42 6.12 0.57 17.02
CA THR A 42 7.09 1.07 18.01
C THR A 42 6.45 1.60 19.29
N GLY A 43 5.12 1.74 19.33
CA GLY A 43 4.42 2.31 20.49
C GLY A 43 4.46 3.83 20.59
N ASN A 44 4.89 4.52 19.52
CA ASN A 44 4.91 5.98 19.44
C ASN A 44 3.56 6.58 19.03
N PHE A 45 2.59 5.74 18.63
CA PHE A 45 1.23 6.16 18.30
C PHE A 45 0.19 5.30 19.02
N GLY A 46 -0.86 5.95 19.55
CA GLY A 46 -2.01 5.24 20.11
C GLY A 46 -1.74 4.44 21.39
N LYS A 47 -0.63 4.70 22.09
CA LYS A 47 -0.22 3.95 23.29
C LYS A 47 -1.30 3.93 24.38
N TYR A 48 -1.92 5.08 24.67
CA TYR A 48 -2.99 5.18 25.66
C TYR A 48 -4.31 4.53 25.22
N LEU A 49 -4.48 4.32 23.92
CA LEU A 49 -5.65 3.64 23.33
C LEU A 49 -5.44 2.13 23.18
N GLY A 50 -4.28 1.61 23.59
CA GLY A 50 -3.95 0.19 23.44
C GLY A 50 -3.60 -0.25 22.01
N ILE A 51 -3.50 0.68 21.04
CA ILE A 51 -3.27 0.33 19.63
C ILE A 51 -2.01 -0.52 19.42
N PRO A 52 -0.85 -0.21 20.05
CA PRO A 52 0.34 -1.04 19.88
C PRO A 52 0.13 -2.50 20.30
N TYR A 53 -0.72 -2.77 21.29
CA TYR A 53 -1.02 -4.14 21.74
C TYR A 53 -1.70 -4.95 20.64
N LEU A 54 -2.58 -4.33 19.85
CA LEU A 54 -3.23 -5.00 18.71
C LEU A 54 -2.22 -5.53 17.69
N PHE A 55 -1.06 -4.89 17.57
CA PHE A 55 0.02 -5.31 16.67
C PHE A 55 1.02 -6.25 17.34
N LEU A 56 1.38 -6.00 18.60
CA LEU A 56 2.39 -6.79 19.29
C LEU A 56 1.84 -8.13 19.81
N ASP A 57 0.52 -8.20 19.98
CA ASP A 57 -0.23 -9.31 20.52
C ASP A 57 -1.58 -9.48 19.78
N PRO A 58 -1.54 -9.86 18.50
CA PRO A 58 -2.74 -9.94 17.67
C PRO A 58 -3.64 -11.09 18.15
N GLU A 59 -4.90 -10.78 18.44
CA GLU A 59 -5.92 -11.74 18.86
C GLU A 59 -6.77 -12.18 17.66
N TYR A 60 -6.93 -13.49 17.50
CA TYR A 60 -7.82 -14.11 16.51
C TYR A 60 -8.70 -15.14 17.22
N LEU A 61 -10.03 -14.98 17.13
CA LEU A 61 -10.99 -15.85 17.82
C LEU A 61 -10.72 -16.01 19.33
N ASN A 62 -10.34 -14.90 19.97
CA ASN A 62 -9.96 -14.82 21.38
C ASN A 62 -8.66 -15.56 21.76
N GLU A 63 -7.83 -15.91 20.77
CA GLU A 63 -6.54 -16.54 21.00
C GLU A 63 -5.40 -15.77 20.34
N VAL A 64 -4.27 -15.72 21.05
CA VAL A 64 -2.99 -15.27 20.50
C VAL A 64 -2.15 -16.51 20.22
N ASN A 65 -2.10 -16.92 18.96
CA ASN A 65 -1.39 -18.12 18.56
C ASN A 65 -0.69 -17.94 17.21
N PHE A 66 -0.12 -19.02 16.69
CA PHE A 66 0.50 -19.07 15.36
C PHE A 66 -0.39 -18.46 14.27
N THR A 67 -1.68 -18.76 14.27
CA THR A 67 -2.65 -18.33 13.25
C THR A 67 -2.87 -16.82 13.30
N SER A 68 -2.99 -16.24 14.49
CA SER A 68 -3.15 -14.79 14.68
C SER A 68 -1.98 -14.04 14.07
N PHE A 69 -0.75 -14.47 14.37
CA PHE A 69 0.47 -13.92 13.79
C PHE A 69 0.62 -14.23 12.29
N PHE A 70 0.19 -15.40 11.83
CA PHE A 70 0.18 -15.76 10.41
C PHE A 70 -0.70 -14.80 9.59
N ILE A 71 -1.89 -14.46 10.07
CA ILE A 71 -2.78 -13.49 9.41
C ILE A 71 -2.13 -12.11 9.34
N ILE A 72 -1.46 -11.67 10.41
CA ILE A 72 -0.67 -10.42 10.39
C ILE A 72 0.43 -10.48 9.34
N GLY A 73 1.21 -11.57 9.29
CA GLY A 73 2.25 -11.77 8.30
C GLY A 73 1.72 -11.70 6.87
N ALA A 74 0.60 -12.38 6.61
CA ALA A 74 -0.04 -12.41 5.30
C ALA A 74 -0.57 -11.01 4.89
N THR A 75 -1.24 -10.31 5.79
CA THR A 75 -1.73 -8.95 5.51
C THR A 75 -0.60 -7.94 5.32
N LEU A 76 0.50 -8.06 6.06
CA LEU A 76 1.69 -7.24 5.89
C LEU A 76 2.39 -7.47 4.53
N ALA A 77 2.42 -8.71 4.05
CA ALA A 77 2.88 -9.04 2.70
C ALA A 77 1.95 -8.47 1.62
N GLY A 78 0.63 -8.47 1.87
CA GLY A 78 -0.36 -7.77 1.05
C GLY A 78 -0.07 -6.28 0.94
N PHE A 79 0.09 -5.60 2.07
CA PHE A 79 0.44 -4.17 2.13
C PHE A 79 1.77 -3.88 1.42
N THR A 80 2.79 -4.71 1.64
CA THR A 80 4.11 -4.59 0.97
C THR A 80 3.97 -4.72 -0.55
N THR A 81 3.12 -5.64 -1.01
CA THR A 81 2.90 -5.86 -2.44
C THR A 81 2.13 -4.70 -3.05
N ALA A 82 1.10 -4.19 -2.39
CA ALA A 82 0.39 -2.97 -2.80
C ALA A 82 1.35 -1.78 -2.92
N TYR A 83 2.23 -1.58 -1.94
CA TYR A 83 3.27 -0.57 -2.00
C TYR A 83 4.19 -0.73 -3.22
N HIS A 84 4.64 -1.95 -3.53
CA HIS A 84 5.47 -2.22 -4.71
C HIS A 84 4.74 -1.95 -6.02
N ILE A 85 3.49 -2.41 -6.16
CA ILE A 85 2.64 -2.19 -7.33
C ILE A 85 2.47 -0.69 -7.56
N THR A 86 2.01 0.01 -6.53
CA THR A 86 1.68 1.43 -6.61
C THR A 86 2.93 2.28 -6.95
N SER A 87 4.06 1.94 -6.35
CA SER A 87 5.35 2.58 -6.62
C SER A 87 5.82 2.35 -8.06
N TYR A 88 5.67 1.13 -8.58
CA TYR A 88 6.04 0.80 -9.96
C TYR A 88 5.15 1.51 -10.98
N ILE A 89 3.84 1.56 -10.73
CA ILE A 89 2.88 2.29 -11.57
C ILE A 89 3.24 3.78 -11.64
N THR A 90 3.50 4.39 -10.49
CA THR A 90 3.69 5.84 -10.38
C THR A 90 5.04 6.29 -10.93
N ASP A 91 6.12 5.56 -10.62
CA ASP A 91 7.50 6.02 -10.89
C ASP A 91 8.34 5.05 -11.73
N GLY A 92 7.84 3.87 -12.10
CA GLY A 92 8.60 2.87 -12.87
C GLY A 92 9.19 3.41 -14.18
N HIS A 93 8.45 4.29 -14.86
CA HIS A 93 8.87 4.95 -16.11
C HIS A 93 10.12 5.86 -15.96
N ARG A 94 10.48 6.27 -14.73
CA ARG A 94 11.69 7.07 -14.43
C ARG A 94 12.97 6.24 -14.38
N PHE A 95 12.82 4.92 -14.38
CA PHE A 95 13.89 3.94 -14.34
C PHE A 95 13.79 3.06 -15.59
N SER A 96 13.98 3.66 -16.77
CA SER A 96 13.76 2.99 -18.06
C SER A 96 14.59 1.72 -18.24
N PHE A 97 15.77 1.63 -17.61
CA PHE A 97 16.61 0.44 -17.64
C PHE A 97 15.90 -0.80 -17.09
N VAL A 98 14.96 -0.63 -16.15
CA VAL A 98 14.20 -1.74 -15.57
C VAL A 98 13.32 -2.40 -16.62
N GLY A 99 12.72 -1.61 -17.52
CA GLY A 99 11.88 -2.12 -18.61
C GLY A 99 12.66 -2.93 -19.65
N ALA A 100 13.99 -2.79 -19.69
CA ALA A 100 14.88 -3.58 -20.51
C ALA A 100 15.30 -4.92 -19.87
N LEU A 101 15.06 -5.10 -18.57
CA LEU A 101 15.38 -6.32 -17.86
C LEU A 101 14.26 -7.37 -18.00
N PRO A 102 14.59 -8.67 -17.97
CA PRO A 102 13.57 -9.70 -17.85
C PRO A 102 12.82 -9.53 -16.53
N LYS A 103 11.50 -9.74 -16.56
CA LYS A 103 10.60 -9.64 -15.39
C LYS A 103 10.78 -8.30 -14.62
N PRO A 104 10.47 -7.16 -15.26
CA PRO A 104 10.81 -5.82 -14.78
C PRO A 104 10.19 -5.50 -13.41
N PHE A 105 8.92 -5.86 -13.21
CA PHE A 105 8.22 -5.62 -11.94
C PHE A 105 8.89 -6.33 -10.76
N THR A 106 9.32 -7.58 -10.92
CA THR A 106 9.95 -8.33 -9.82
C THR A 106 11.32 -7.75 -9.48
N LYS A 107 12.09 -7.28 -10.46
CA LYS A 107 13.36 -6.57 -10.21
C LYS A 107 13.14 -5.25 -9.48
N PHE A 108 12.14 -4.49 -9.91
CA PHE A 108 11.75 -3.26 -9.22
C PHE A 108 11.35 -3.52 -7.77
N SER A 109 10.46 -4.48 -7.55
CA SER A 109 9.95 -4.84 -6.22
C SER A 109 11.08 -5.28 -5.29
N LEU A 110 11.99 -6.14 -5.77
CA LEU A 110 13.15 -6.58 -4.99
C LEU A 110 14.02 -5.42 -4.50
N ASN A 111 14.25 -4.42 -5.36
CA ASN A 111 15.04 -3.24 -5.01
C ASN A 111 14.24 -2.22 -4.19
N ASN A 112 12.91 -2.20 -4.30
CA ASN A 112 12.02 -1.33 -3.51
C ASN A 112 11.71 -1.90 -2.11
N SER A 113 12.17 -3.11 -1.78
CA SER A 113 11.91 -3.79 -0.51
C SER A 113 12.65 -3.22 0.71
N VAL A 114 13.48 -2.19 0.58
CA VAL A 114 14.27 -1.64 1.70
C VAL A 114 13.39 -1.19 2.86
N ILE A 115 12.35 -0.41 2.59
CA ILE A 115 11.41 0.08 3.62
C ILE A 115 10.60 -1.07 4.24
N PRO A 116 9.95 -1.95 3.44
CA PRO A 116 9.25 -3.12 3.97
C PRO A 116 10.12 -4.03 4.85
N LEU A 117 11.34 -4.33 4.42
CA LEU A 117 12.26 -5.19 5.17
C LEU A 117 12.68 -4.52 6.48
N LEU A 118 13.02 -3.23 6.44
CA LEU A 118 13.33 -2.46 7.64
C LEU A 118 12.16 -2.48 8.64
N PHE A 119 10.93 -2.32 8.15
CA PHE A 119 9.74 -2.42 8.98
C PHE A 119 9.60 -3.81 9.59
N LEU A 120 9.72 -4.87 8.79
CA LEU A 120 9.62 -6.25 9.25
C LEU A 120 10.65 -6.56 10.36
N PHE A 121 11.90 -6.12 10.20
CA PHE A 121 12.95 -6.30 11.21
C PHE A 121 12.62 -5.57 12.52
N ILE A 122 12.21 -4.30 12.44
CA ILE A 122 11.84 -3.52 13.63
C ILE A 122 10.61 -4.14 14.30
N TYR A 123 9.60 -4.52 13.53
CA TYR A 123 8.37 -5.10 14.05
C TYR A 123 8.64 -6.44 14.75
N LEU A 124 9.44 -7.33 14.16
CA LEU A 124 9.87 -8.58 14.81
C LEU A 124 10.59 -8.31 16.12
N ARG A 125 11.52 -7.35 16.16
CA ARG A 125 12.20 -6.95 17.39
C ARG A 125 11.19 -6.51 18.45
N GLN A 126 10.22 -5.68 18.08
CA GLN A 126 9.22 -5.16 19.01
C GLN A 126 8.31 -6.27 19.54
N ILE A 127 7.90 -7.22 18.69
CA ILE A 127 7.15 -8.42 19.12
C ILE A 127 7.96 -9.22 20.15
N ILE A 128 9.22 -9.54 19.84
CA ILE A 128 10.07 -10.34 20.74
C ILE A 128 10.24 -9.62 22.10
N VAL A 129 10.56 -8.33 22.09
CA VAL A 129 10.73 -7.53 23.30
C VAL A 129 9.42 -7.47 24.09
N PHE A 130 8.28 -7.29 23.41
CA PHE A 130 6.99 -7.22 24.06
C PHE A 130 6.60 -8.54 24.73
N GLN A 131 6.75 -9.65 24.00
CA GLN A 131 6.33 -10.97 24.45
C GLN A 131 7.19 -11.50 25.60
N VAL A 132 8.50 -11.27 25.57
CA VAL A 132 9.42 -11.65 26.65
C VAL A 132 9.14 -10.86 27.94
N ASN A 133 8.87 -9.56 27.82
CA ASN A 133 8.76 -8.68 28.99
C ASN A 133 7.36 -8.65 29.62
N ASN A 134 6.28 -8.85 28.85
CA ASN A 134 4.92 -8.60 29.33
C ASN A 134 4.06 -9.86 29.51
N GLN A 135 4.29 -10.93 28.75
CA GLN A 135 3.43 -12.12 28.79
C GLN A 135 4.05 -13.32 29.50
N SER A 136 5.35 -13.29 29.82
CA SER A 136 6.07 -14.44 30.39
C SER A 136 5.85 -15.74 29.60
N LEU A 137 5.65 -15.64 28.28
CA LEU A 137 5.41 -16.79 27.40
C LEU A 137 6.58 -17.77 27.46
N SER A 138 6.27 -19.05 27.29
CA SER A 138 7.28 -20.08 27.09
C SER A 138 8.06 -19.78 25.81
N GLY A 139 9.37 -20.04 25.79
CA GLY A 139 10.20 -19.86 24.60
C GLY A 139 9.66 -20.62 23.36
N LYS A 140 8.89 -21.69 23.58
CA LYS A 140 8.19 -22.43 22.51
C LYS A 140 7.02 -21.63 21.91
N GLU A 141 6.22 -20.97 22.73
CA GLU A 141 5.07 -20.17 22.27
C GLU A 141 5.55 -18.96 21.49
N LEU A 142 6.61 -18.29 21.98
CA LEU A 142 7.27 -17.21 21.26
C LEU A 142 7.77 -17.66 19.88
N PHE A 143 8.37 -18.85 19.78
CA PHE A 143 8.80 -19.41 18.51
C PHE A 143 7.63 -19.64 17.54
N TYR A 144 6.50 -20.16 18.02
CA TYR A 144 5.29 -20.32 17.20
C TYR A 144 4.72 -18.98 16.73
N CYS A 145 4.69 -17.96 17.58
CA CYS A 145 4.23 -16.62 17.19
C CYS A 145 5.13 -16.00 16.11
N VAL A 146 6.45 -16.01 16.33
CA VAL A 146 7.42 -15.45 15.37
C VAL A 146 7.43 -16.23 14.05
N SER A 147 7.41 -17.56 14.11
CA SER A 147 7.34 -18.39 12.90
C SER A 147 6.02 -18.22 12.16
N GLY A 148 4.89 -18.05 12.87
CA GLY A 148 3.59 -17.74 12.28
C GLY A 148 3.65 -16.49 11.42
N LEU A 149 4.18 -15.39 11.95
CA LEU A 149 4.33 -14.14 11.21
C LEU A 149 5.24 -14.28 9.99
N LEU A 150 6.40 -14.92 10.13
CA LEU A 150 7.35 -15.10 9.02
C LEU A 150 6.79 -16.03 7.94
N ILE A 151 6.15 -17.13 8.32
CA ILE A 151 5.54 -18.08 7.39
C ILE A 151 4.35 -17.43 6.68
N GLY A 152 3.50 -16.68 7.38
CA GLY A 152 2.39 -15.93 6.78
C GLY A 152 2.87 -14.91 5.75
N PHE A 153 3.91 -14.15 6.09
CA PHE A 153 4.52 -13.19 5.17
C PHE A 153 5.12 -13.87 3.94
N ALA A 154 5.89 -14.95 4.14
CA ALA A 154 6.52 -15.70 3.05
C ALA A 154 5.49 -16.40 2.16
N ALA A 155 4.46 -17.02 2.74
CA ALA A 155 3.41 -17.71 2.00
C ALA A 155 2.62 -16.74 1.11
N MET A 156 2.20 -15.60 1.65
CA MET A 156 1.47 -14.60 0.85
C MET A 156 2.37 -13.95 -0.21
N THR A 157 3.64 -13.69 0.11
CA THR A 157 4.62 -13.22 -0.89
C THR A 157 4.80 -14.25 -2.02
N ALA A 158 4.84 -15.55 -1.71
CA ALA A 158 4.92 -16.61 -2.71
C ALA A 158 3.68 -16.65 -3.60
N VAL A 159 2.48 -16.48 -3.05
CA VAL A 159 1.22 -16.36 -3.83
C VAL A 159 1.33 -15.23 -4.86
N PHE A 160 1.81 -14.05 -4.45
CA PHE A 160 2.00 -12.93 -5.38
C PHE A 160 3.08 -13.21 -6.42
N ILE A 161 4.21 -13.81 -6.04
CA ILE A 161 5.26 -14.20 -6.99
C ILE A 161 4.69 -15.17 -8.04
N VAL A 162 3.93 -16.18 -7.62
CA VAL A 162 3.28 -17.13 -8.52
C VAL A 162 2.35 -16.39 -9.49
N TYR A 163 1.48 -15.50 -8.99
CA TYR A 163 0.62 -14.67 -9.83
C TYR A 163 1.42 -13.88 -10.87
N PHE A 164 2.49 -13.19 -10.46
CA PHE A 164 3.29 -12.38 -11.37
C PHE A 164 4.09 -13.21 -12.37
N VAL A 165 4.57 -14.40 -12.00
CA VAL A 165 5.24 -15.31 -12.93
C VAL A 165 4.27 -15.84 -13.98
N LEU A 166 3.04 -16.18 -13.58
CA LEU A 166 2.01 -16.68 -14.52
C LEU A 166 1.50 -15.59 -15.47
N THR A 167 1.40 -14.35 -14.98
CA THR A 167 0.81 -13.24 -15.74
C THR A 167 1.85 -12.47 -16.57
N ASN A 168 3.09 -12.38 -16.10
CA ASN A 168 4.19 -11.75 -16.85
C ASN A 168 4.82 -12.77 -17.82
N LYS A 169 4.18 -12.98 -18.98
CA LYS A 169 4.84 -13.64 -20.12
C LYS A 169 6.00 -12.75 -20.58
N ASP A 170 7.20 -13.31 -20.79
CA ASP A 170 8.40 -12.54 -21.19
C ASP A 170 8.15 -11.74 -22.48
N ILE A 171 7.83 -10.46 -22.29
CA ILE A 171 7.39 -9.54 -23.34
C ILE A 171 8.55 -9.22 -24.31
N PHE A 172 9.79 -9.32 -23.84
CA PHE A 172 10.99 -9.02 -24.63
C PHE A 172 11.07 -9.86 -25.91
N LYS A 173 10.71 -11.16 -25.85
CA LYS A 173 10.73 -12.04 -27.02
C LYS A 173 9.65 -11.67 -28.04
N TYR A 174 8.54 -11.09 -27.60
CA TYR A 174 7.39 -10.80 -28.46
C TYR A 174 7.45 -9.40 -29.10
N VAL A 175 8.00 -8.41 -28.38
CA VAL A 175 8.10 -7.03 -28.86
C VAL A 175 9.30 -6.84 -29.79
N VAL A 176 10.45 -7.47 -29.52
CA VAL A 176 11.61 -7.44 -30.43
C VAL A 176 11.28 -8.08 -31.78
N CYS A 177 10.57 -9.23 -31.80
CA CYS A 177 10.18 -9.89 -33.05
C CYS A 177 9.18 -9.07 -33.89
N ARG A 178 8.22 -8.36 -33.28
CA ARG A 178 7.27 -7.52 -34.05
C ARG A 178 7.89 -6.21 -34.56
N LEU A 179 8.85 -5.66 -33.84
CA LEU A 179 9.52 -4.43 -34.26
C LEU A 179 10.49 -4.70 -35.42
N ASP A 180 11.19 -5.83 -35.44
CA ASP A 180 11.99 -6.22 -36.61
C ASP A 180 11.13 -6.37 -37.88
N GLU A 181 9.88 -6.82 -37.76
CA GLU A 181 8.92 -6.88 -38.88
C GLU A 181 8.38 -5.50 -39.28
N LYS A 182 8.03 -4.63 -38.32
CA LYS A 182 7.48 -3.29 -38.61
C LYS A 182 8.53 -2.26 -39.05
N ILE A 183 9.72 -2.28 -38.47
CA ILE A 183 10.84 -1.38 -38.82
C ILE A 183 11.38 -1.74 -40.22
N LYS A 184 11.29 -3.01 -40.65
CA LYS A 184 11.55 -3.40 -42.04
C LYS A 184 10.52 -2.87 -43.03
N GLN A 185 9.30 -2.54 -42.59
CA GLN A 185 8.21 -2.15 -43.50
C GLN A 185 7.96 -0.65 -43.58
N ASN A 186 8.35 0.15 -42.60
CA ASN A 186 8.27 1.59 -42.69
C ASN A 186 9.29 2.23 -41.76
N VAL A 187 10.17 3.08 -42.29
CA VAL A 187 10.55 4.39 -41.71
C VAL A 187 11.66 5.06 -42.53
N ARG A 188 11.29 6.11 -43.28
CA ARG A 188 12.12 7.32 -43.50
C ARG A 188 11.71 8.31 -42.41
N VAL A 189 12.36 8.26 -41.25
CA VAL A 189 12.20 9.27 -40.18
C VAL A 189 13.49 10.08 -40.15
N THR A 190 13.35 11.38 -40.31
CA THR A 190 14.45 12.34 -40.25
C THR A 190 15.09 12.30 -38.87
N ARG A 191 16.37 11.89 -38.81
CA ARG A 191 17.17 11.68 -37.58
C ARG A 191 17.03 12.78 -36.52
N ALA A 192 16.83 14.03 -36.93
CA ALA A 192 16.76 15.19 -36.04
C ALA A 192 15.51 15.23 -35.13
N SER A 193 14.34 14.76 -35.59
CA SER A 193 13.10 14.79 -34.78
C SER A 193 13.08 13.68 -33.72
N ALA A 194 13.62 12.52 -34.07
CA ALA A 194 13.84 11.42 -33.12
C ALA A 194 14.85 11.83 -32.03
N MET A 195 15.97 12.47 -32.40
CA MET A 195 17.00 12.93 -31.45
C MET A 195 16.49 13.93 -30.41
N ASN A 196 15.65 14.90 -30.79
CA ASN A 196 15.10 15.88 -29.84
C ASN A 196 14.09 15.28 -28.84
N LYS A 197 13.27 14.30 -29.26
CA LYS A 197 12.39 13.55 -28.34
C LYS A 197 13.19 12.62 -27.41
N LEU A 198 14.34 12.12 -27.85
CA LEU A 198 15.26 11.29 -27.07
C LEU A 198 16.03 12.10 -26.00
N ASP A 199 16.46 13.33 -26.31
CA ASP A 199 17.18 14.19 -25.34
C ASP A 199 16.29 14.70 -24.19
N ILE A 200 15.02 14.99 -24.48
CA ILE A 200 14.02 15.35 -23.47
C ILE A 200 13.71 14.16 -22.55
N ALA A 201 13.76 12.93 -23.10
CA ALA A 201 13.58 11.71 -22.33
C ALA A 201 14.80 11.42 -21.43
N ARG A 202 16.02 11.68 -21.91
CA ARG A 202 17.28 11.53 -21.15
C ARG A 202 17.36 12.49 -19.96
N LYS A 203 16.86 13.73 -20.10
CA LYS A 203 16.84 14.75 -19.03
C LYS A 203 15.95 14.42 -17.83
N LYS A 204 15.07 13.41 -17.89
CA LYS A 204 14.16 13.03 -16.79
C LYS A 204 14.47 11.68 -16.13
N GLN A 205 15.44 10.91 -16.63
CA GLN A 205 15.82 9.61 -16.05
C GLN A 205 16.71 9.80 -14.82
N VAL A 206 16.47 8.97 -13.81
CA VAL A 206 17.32 8.95 -12.61
C VAL A 206 18.55 8.08 -12.90
N ARG A 207 19.75 8.61 -12.62
CA ARG A 207 20.99 7.85 -12.78
C ARG A 207 21.04 6.70 -11.77
N VAL A 208 21.22 5.49 -12.27
CA VAL A 208 21.38 4.26 -11.47
C VAL A 208 22.54 3.47 -12.07
N ASP A 209 23.54 3.15 -11.24
CA ASP A 209 24.76 2.48 -11.70
C ASP A 209 24.72 0.97 -11.41
N ASN A 210 24.03 0.55 -10.34
CA ASN A 210 23.94 -0.87 -9.91
C ASN A 210 22.53 -1.22 -9.43
N TYR A 211 22.08 -2.46 -9.63
CA TYR A 211 20.83 -2.98 -9.11
C TYR A 211 21.00 -4.38 -8.52
N LEU A 212 20.12 -4.75 -7.58
CA LEU A 212 20.09 -6.08 -6.97
C LEU A 212 19.32 -7.05 -7.87
N ASP A 213 19.95 -8.18 -8.20
CA ASP A 213 19.39 -9.21 -9.06
C ASP A 213 18.78 -10.39 -8.27
N TYR A 214 18.14 -11.37 -8.94
CA TYR A 214 17.49 -12.51 -8.25
C TYR A 214 18.47 -13.37 -7.45
N ASP A 215 19.73 -13.41 -7.89
CA ASP A 215 20.81 -14.14 -7.23
C ASP A 215 21.30 -13.41 -5.96
N LEU A 216 20.63 -12.34 -5.52
CA LEU A 216 21.02 -11.44 -4.43
C LEU A 216 22.42 -10.83 -4.62
N ARG A 217 22.84 -10.72 -5.89
CA ARG A 217 24.10 -10.09 -6.29
C ARG A 217 23.81 -8.76 -6.98
N PHE A 218 24.66 -7.77 -6.70
CA PHE A 218 24.60 -6.50 -7.42
C PHE A 218 25.15 -6.66 -8.83
N LYS A 219 24.35 -6.26 -9.82
CA LYS A 219 24.74 -6.20 -11.24
C LYS A 219 24.78 -4.73 -11.68
N LYS A 220 25.68 -4.42 -12.62
CA LYS A 220 25.76 -3.09 -13.22
C LYS A 220 24.63 -2.89 -14.21
N VAL A 221 24.12 -1.66 -14.29
CA VAL A 221 23.20 -1.27 -15.35
C VAL A 221 23.99 -1.18 -16.65
N ASP A 222 23.47 -1.82 -17.70
CA ASP A 222 24.07 -1.77 -19.02
C ASP A 222 23.47 -0.60 -19.82
N ASP A 223 24.21 0.49 -19.91
CA ASP A 223 23.83 1.71 -20.63
C ASP A 223 24.07 1.60 -22.15
N SER A 224 24.62 0.48 -22.65
CA SER A 224 25.06 0.34 -24.04
C SER A 224 23.93 0.10 -25.04
N ASN A 225 22.79 -0.44 -24.59
CA ASN A 225 21.64 -0.69 -25.45
C ASN A 225 20.71 0.53 -25.46
N PHE A 226 20.73 1.26 -26.59
CA PHE A 226 19.71 2.25 -26.92
C PHE A 226 18.35 1.56 -27.05
N TYR A 227 17.59 1.50 -25.96
CA TYR A 227 16.22 1.04 -26.03
C TYR A 227 15.35 2.17 -26.57
N ASP A 228 14.69 1.90 -27.71
CA ASP A 228 13.74 2.85 -28.26
C ASP A 228 12.62 3.06 -27.22
N ARG A 229 12.39 4.33 -26.87
CA ARG A 229 11.51 4.70 -25.76
C ARG A 229 10.10 4.15 -25.97
N GLU A 230 9.65 4.07 -27.22
CA GLU A 230 8.36 3.52 -27.59
C GLU A 230 8.23 2.04 -27.20
N THR A 231 9.30 1.26 -27.40
CA THR A 231 9.38 -0.15 -27.02
C THR A 231 9.36 -0.34 -25.50
N VAL A 232 10.12 0.49 -24.78
CA VAL A 232 10.16 0.45 -23.31
C VAL A 232 8.80 0.84 -22.71
N LEU A 233 8.18 1.91 -23.24
CA LEU A 233 6.86 2.35 -22.81
C LEU A 233 5.79 1.29 -23.06
N GLN A 234 5.79 0.61 -24.21
CA GLN A 234 4.86 -0.49 -24.48
C GLN A 234 4.99 -1.66 -23.49
N VAL A 235 6.21 -1.99 -23.07
CA VAL A 235 6.46 -3.03 -22.04
C VAL A 235 5.95 -2.58 -20.67
N PHE A 236 6.08 -1.29 -20.34
CA PHE A 236 5.50 -0.72 -19.12
C PHE A 236 3.97 -0.71 -19.17
N ASP A 237 3.35 -0.31 -20.28
CA ASP A 237 1.90 -0.23 -20.43
C ASP A 237 1.22 -1.61 -20.31
N GLN A 238 1.82 -2.67 -20.86
CA GLN A 238 1.26 -4.02 -20.76
C GLN A 238 1.50 -4.66 -19.37
N ASN A 239 2.65 -4.43 -18.74
CA ASN A 239 2.83 -4.79 -17.32
C ASN A 239 1.92 -3.98 -16.40
N HIS A 240 1.65 -2.72 -16.75
CA HIS A 240 0.73 -1.85 -16.02
C HIS A 240 -0.69 -2.41 -16.03
N PHE A 241 -1.17 -2.99 -17.14
CA PHE A 241 -2.46 -3.69 -17.15
C PHE A 241 -2.51 -4.87 -16.16
N ASN A 242 -1.49 -5.73 -16.14
CA ASN A 242 -1.40 -6.84 -15.18
C ASN A 242 -1.41 -6.36 -13.71
N LEU A 243 -0.82 -5.19 -13.47
CA LEU A 243 -0.77 -4.55 -12.15
C LEU A 243 -2.11 -3.97 -11.74
N VAL A 244 -2.84 -3.34 -12.66
CA VAL A 244 -4.21 -2.87 -12.41
C VAL A 244 -5.16 -4.05 -12.14
N VAL A 245 -5.00 -5.16 -12.87
CA VAL A 245 -5.82 -6.37 -12.65
C VAL A 245 -5.61 -6.95 -11.25
N ILE A 246 -4.37 -7.06 -10.76
CA ILE A 246 -4.13 -7.58 -9.40
C ILE A 246 -4.60 -6.61 -8.34
N GLU A 247 -4.48 -5.30 -8.56
CA GLU A 247 -5.00 -4.27 -7.64
C GLU A 247 -6.52 -4.38 -7.51
N PHE A 248 -7.23 -4.58 -8.62
CA PHE A 248 -8.67 -4.84 -8.63
C PHE A 248 -9.04 -6.17 -7.95
N LEU A 249 -8.26 -7.23 -8.15
CA LEU A 249 -8.47 -8.52 -7.48
C LEU A 249 -8.27 -8.42 -5.97
N ILE A 250 -7.23 -7.72 -5.51
CA ILE A 250 -6.98 -7.47 -4.07
C ILE A 250 -8.15 -6.68 -3.48
N PHE A 251 -8.58 -5.61 -4.16
CA PHE A 251 -9.72 -4.82 -3.72
C PHE A 251 -11.01 -5.66 -3.61
N THR A 252 -11.29 -6.48 -4.62
CA THR A 252 -12.44 -7.40 -4.63
C THR A 252 -12.35 -8.41 -3.50
N PHE A 253 -11.17 -8.99 -3.26
CA PHE A 253 -10.96 -9.93 -2.16
C PHE A 253 -11.23 -9.29 -0.80
N VAL A 254 -10.79 -8.05 -0.58
CA VAL A 254 -11.09 -7.33 0.67
C VAL A 254 -12.58 -7.06 0.84
N LEU A 255 -13.30 -6.71 -0.22
CA LEU A 255 -14.77 -6.54 -0.16
C LEU A 255 -15.46 -7.85 0.20
N VAL A 256 -15.02 -8.97 -0.39
CA VAL A 256 -15.53 -10.31 -0.06
C VAL A 256 -15.29 -10.63 1.42
N LEU A 257 -14.08 -10.43 1.94
CA LEU A 257 -13.78 -10.63 3.36
C LEU A 257 -14.70 -9.77 4.25
N GLY A 258 -14.95 -8.52 3.86
CA GLY A 258 -15.84 -7.61 4.58
C GLY A 258 -17.31 -8.07 4.60
N ILE A 259 -17.81 -8.61 3.49
CA ILE A 259 -19.19 -9.14 3.39
C ILE A 259 -19.37 -10.37 4.28
N PHE A 260 -18.36 -11.23 4.38
CA PHE A 260 -18.43 -12.47 5.16
C PHE A 260 -17.97 -12.33 6.62
N LYS A 261 -17.74 -11.11 7.12
CA LYS A 261 -17.18 -10.84 8.47
C LYS A 261 -17.94 -11.47 9.64
N ASP A 262 -19.22 -11.77 9.45
CA ASP A 262 -20.07 -12.36 10.51
C ASP A 262 -19.77 -13.85 10.72
N ASN A 263 -19.06 -14.50 9.79
CA ASN A 263 -18.58 -15.86 9.96
C ASN A 263 -17.21 -15.85 10.68
N PRO A 264 -17.01 -16.65 11.76
CA PRO A 264 -15.77 -16.70 12.52
C PRO A 264 -14.49 -16.87 11.68
N LEU A 265 -14.57 -17.64 10.58
CA LEU A 265 -13.41 -17.87 9.69
C LEU A 265 -12.94 -16.61 8.94
N PHE A 266 -13.81 -15.60 8.81
CA PHE A 266 -13.53 -14.35 8.11
C PHE A 266 -13.37 -13.17 9.07
N GLN A 267 -13.45 -13.41 10.38
CA GLN A 267 -13.02 -12.43 11.36
C GLN A 267 -11.51 -12.24 11.22
N LEU A 268 -11.03 -11.03 11.42
CA LEU A 268 -9.61 -10.72 11.31
C LEU A 268 -9.14 -10.08 12.61
N PRO A 269 -7.88 -10.32 13.02
CA PRO A 269 -7.25 -9.52 14.05
C PRO A 269 -7.43 -8.03 13.77
N ALA A 270 -7.63 -7.23 14.81
CA ALA A 270 -7.85 -5.79 14.65
C ALA A 270 -6.69 -5.11 13.89
N ALA A 271 -5.44 -5.50 14.17
CA ALA A 271 -4.28 -5.00 13.43
C ALA A 271 -4.27 -5.43 11.95
N ALA A 272 -4.71 -6.65 11.61
CA ALA A 272 -4.86 -7.10 10.22
C ALA A 272 -5.87 -6.23 9.47
N SER A 273 -7.02 -5.94 10.09
CA SER A 273 -8.05 -5.06 9.52
C SER A 273 -7.50 -3.66 9.26
N PHE A 274 -6.69 -3.12 10.18
CA PHE A 274 -6.05 -1.82 10.00
C PHE A 274 -4.98 -1.83 8.89
N ILE A 275 -4.17 -2.89 8.78
CA ILE A 275 -3.21 -3.07 7.68
C ILE A 275 -3.94 -3.13 6.32
N ILE A 276 -5.07 -3.82 6.25
CA ILE A 276 -5.91 -3.88 5.04
C ILE A 276 -6.47 -2.50 4.70
N PHE A 277 -6.95 -1.75 5.70
CA PHE A 277 -7.41 -0.37 5.50
C PHE A 277 -6.29 0.51 4.92
N LEU A 278 -5.07 0.45 5.48
CA LEU A 278 -3.92 1.16 4.94
C LEU A 278 -3.55 0.68 3.53
N THR A 279 -3.72 -0.61 3.24
CA THR A 279 -3.49 -1.19 1.91
C THR A 279 -4.41 -0.55 0.88
N ILE A 280 -5.72 -0.48 1.17
CA ILE A 280 -6.70 0.19 0.31
C ILE A 280 -6.36 1.68 0.16
N PHE A 281 -6.02 2.35 1.26
CA PHE A 281 -5.66 3.77 1.23
C PHE A 281 -4.45 4.04 0.33
N VAL A 282 -3.39 3.23 0.41
CA VAL A 282 -2.20 3.38 -0.45
C VAL A 282 -2.53 3.12 -1.92
N MET A 283 -3.31 2.08 -2.23
CA MET A 283 -3.74 1.78 -3.60
C MET A 283 -4.58 2.92 -4.19
N LEU A 284 -5.60 3.39 -3.46
CA LEU A 284 -6.43 4.52 -3.88
C LEU A 284 -5.63 5.81 -4.06
N ALA A 285 -4.73 6.14 -3.13
CA ALA A 285 -3.87 7.31 -3.26
C ALA A 285 -2.92 7.21 -4.46
N GLY A 286 -2.45 6.00 -4.76
CA GLY A 286 -1.70 5.68 -5.96
C GLY A 286 -2.46 5.92 -7.25
N ALA A 287 -3.63 5.30 -7.38
CA ALA A 287 -4.54 5.47 -8.50
C ALA A 287 -4.91 6.95 -8.71
N PHE A 288 -5.20 7.67 -7.62
CA PHE A 288 -5.48 9.10 -7.65
C PHE A 288 -4.28 9.91 -8.14
N SER A 289 -3.08 9.64 -7.61
CA SER A 289 -1.85 10.30 -8.04
C SER A 289 -1.51 10.01 -9.50
N TYR A 290 -1.81 8.80 -9.97
CA TYR A 290 -1.64 8.41 -11.36
C TYR A 290 -2.61 9.13 -12.30
N TRP A 291 -3.91 9.20 -11.96
CA TRP A 291 -4.93 9.86 -12.80
C TRP A 291 -4.76 11.38 -12.88
N PHE A 292 -4.47 12.03 -11.76
CA PHE A 292 -4.40 13.50 -11.70
C PHE A 292 -2.97 14.04 -11.86
N GLY A 293 -1.96 13.18 -11.81
CA GLY A 293 -0.55 13.54 -12.04
C GLY A 293 -0.09 14.72 -11.20
N GLY A 294 0.46 15.76 -11.85
CA GLY A 294 0.92 16.97 -11.18
C GLY A 294 -0.19 17.80 -10.51
N TRP A 295 -1.46 17.59 -10.87
CA TRP A 295 -2.61 18.28 -10.31
C TRP A 295 -3.24 17.56 -9.12
N ALA A 296 -2.73 16.38 -8.74
CA ALA A 296 -3.28 15.56 -7.66
C ALA A 296 -3.51 16.35 -6.37
N SER A 297 -2.54 17.15 -5.92
CA SER A 297 -2.69 17.97 -4.70
C SER A 297 -3.85 18.97 -4.80
N THR A 298 -3.94 19.68 -5.93
CA THR A 298 -5.02 20.64 -6.19
C THR A 298 -6.37 19.95 -6.23
N THR A 299 -6.48 18.82 -6.95
CA THR A 299 -7.71 18.05 -7.03
C THR A 299 -8.12 17.51 -5.65
N ALA A 300 -7.18 17.02 -4.86
CA ALA A 300 -7.46 16.53 -3.51
C ALA A 300 -8.02 17.63 -2.61
N LEU A 301 -7.44 18.84 -2.69
CA LEU A 301 -7.93 20.00 -1.98
C LEU A 301 -9.35 20.39 -2.44
N THR A 302 -9.61 20.42 -3.75
CA THR A 302 -10.95 20.70 -4.28
C THR A 302 -11.98 19.68 -3.83
N VAL A 303 -11.68 18.38 -3.91
CA VAL A 303 -12.58 17.32 -3.43
C VAL A 303 -12.83 17.47 -1.92
N PHE A 304 -11.79 17.75 -1.14
CA PHE A 304 -11.92 17.99 0.30
C PHE A 304 -12.85 19.17 0.60
N LEU A 305 -12.70 20.30 -0.10
CA LEU A 305 -13.55 21.49 0.08
C LEU A 305 -15.00 21.21 -0.33
N ILE A 306 -15.23 20.51 -1.44
CA ILE A 306 -16.58 20.09 -1.86
C ILE A 306 -17.20 19.18 -0.80
N PHE A 307 -16.45 18.18 -0.33
CA PHE A 307 -16.94 17.25 0.68
C PHE A 307 -17.26 17.99 2.00
N ASN A 308 -16.38 18.89 2.43
CA ASN A 308 -16.60 19.71 3.62
C ASN A 308 -17.86 20.59 3.50
N TYR A 309 -18.08 21.20 2.33
CA TYR A 309 -19.29 21.96 2.05
C TYR A 309 -20.55 21.08 2.10
N LEU A 310 -20.55 19.92 1.43
CA LEU A 310 -21.68 18.99 1.42
C LEU A 310 -22.02 18.45 2.83
N VAL A 311 -21.00 18.19 3.66
CA VAL A 311 -21.20 17.79 5.06
C VAL A 311 -21.77 18.94 5.88
N GLY A 312 -21.35 20.18 5.63
CA GLY A 312 -21.87 21.38 6.31
C GLY A 312 -23.33 21.69 5.99
N GLU A 313 -23.78 21.38 4.78
CA GLU A 313 -25.17 21.57 4.31
C GLU A 313 -26.12 20.41 4.72
N ASP A 314 -25.74 19.60 5.71
CA ASP A 314 -26.54 18.50 6.27
C ASP A 314 -26.96 17.39 5.26
N TYR A 315 -26.42 17.36 4.04
CA TYR A 315 -26.74 16.32 3.03
C TYR A 315 -26.43 14.89 3.50
N PHE A 316 -25.49 14.73 4.44
CA PHE A 316 -25.07 13.44 5.01
C PHE A 316 -25.52 13.22 6.45
N LYS A 317 -26.45 14.05 6.97
CA LYS A 317 -26.91 13.93 8.35
C LYS A 317 -27.81 12.70 8.52
N VAL A 318 -27.21 11.55 8.79
CA VAL A 318 -27.93 10.42 9.37
C VAL A 318 -28.24 10.82 10.81
N SER A 319 -29.50 11.13 11.11
CA SER A 319 -29.89 11.46 12.48
C SER A 319 -29.69 10.23 13.36
N ASP A 320 -28.71 10.28 14.26
CA ASP A 320 -28.46 9.21 15.21
C ASP A 320 -29.72 9.02 16.06
N LYS A 321 -30.38 7.88 15.86
CA LYS A 321 -31.55 7.49 16.63
C LYS A 321 -31.05 7.06 18.01
N ALA A 322 -31.37 7.85 19.03
CA ALA A 322 -31.15 7.45 20.40
C ALA A 322 -31.90 6.14 20.69
N PHE A 323 -31.17 5.20 21.26
CA PHE A 323 -31.72 3.90 21.59
C PHE A 323 -32.91 4.04 22.56
N GLY A 324 -34.03 3.36 22.27
CA GLY A 324 -35.23 3.39 23.10
C GLY A 324 -36.28 4.45 22.74
N LEU A 325 -36.02 5.34 21.78
CA LEU A 325 -37.04 6.27 21.27
C LEU A 325 -37.78 5.68 20.05
N ASN A 326 -39.10 5.91 20.00
CA ASN A 326 -39.92 5.47 18.86
C ASN A 326 -39.93 6.54 17.77
N TYR A 327 -39.23 6.26 16.66
CA TYR A 327 -39.11 7.16 15.51
C TYR A 327 -40.14 6.88 14.40
N THR A 328 -41.12 5.99 14.63
CA THR A 328 -42.21 5.75 13.66
C THR A 328 -43.36 6.74 13.82
N ILE A 329 -43.40 7.48 14.93
CA ILE A 329 -44.40 8.51 15.19
C ILE A 329 -43.84 9.89 14.88
N ALA A 330 -44.72 10.82 14.50
CA ALA A 330 -44.33 12.21 14.27
C ALA A 330 -43.69 12.78 15.55
N PRO A 331 -42.55 13.48 15.44
CA PRO A 331 -41.88 14.07 16.60
C PRO A 331 -42.81 15.05 17.30
N VAL A 332 -42.87 14.96 18.63
CA VAL A 332 -43.62 15.91 19.45
C VAL A 332 -42.93 17.27 19.41
N ASP A 333 -43.70 18.34 19.21
CA ASP A 333 -43.18 19.70 19.16
C ASP A 333 -42.46 20.08 20.47
N TYR A 334 -41.19 20.46 20.37
CA TYR A 334 -40.37 20.85 21.51
C TYR A 334 -40.55 22.34 21.79
N SER A 335 -41.61 22.68 22.53
CA SER A 335 -41.88 24.03 22.99
C SER A 335 -41.95 24.11 24.52
N VAL A 336 -41.60 25.26 25.08
CA VAL A 336 -41.66 25.52 26.53
C VAL A 336 -43.06 25.25 27.08
N LYS A 337 -44.09 25.60 26.31
CA LYS A 337 -45.48 25.35 26.64
C LYS A 337 -45.78 23.85 26.75
N LYS A 338 -45.29 23.04 25.79
CA LYS A 338 -45.47 21.59 25.81
C LYS A 338 -44.72 20.93 26.99
N LEU A 339 -43.53 21.43 27.33
CA LEU A 339 -42.77 20.97 28.49
C LEU A 339 -43.50 21.26 29.81
N GLN A 340 -44.11 22.44 29.93
CA GLN A 340 -44.92 22.80 31.10
C GLN A 340 -46.16 21.90 31.21
N GLU A 341 -46.86 21.65 30.11
CA GLU A 341 -48.00 20.71 30.09
C GLU A 341 -47.60 19.31 30.56
N LEU A 342 -46.47 18.78 30.06
CA LEU A 342 -45.97 17.46 30.45
C LEU A 342 -45.52 17.41 31.92
N MET A 343 -44.88 18.47 32.43
CA MET A 343 -44.53 18.57 33.85
C MET A 343 -45.77 18.61 34.74
N ILE A 344 -46.77 19.41 34.38
CA ILE A 344 -48.03 19.50 35.14
C ILE A 344 -48.74 18.15 35.13
N GLN A 345 -48.82 17.49 33.98
CA GLN A 345 -49.43 16.17 33.85
C GLN A 345 -48.69 15.10 34.67
N SER A 346 -47.35 15.16 34.70
CA SER A 346 -46.52 14.29 35.55
C SER A 346 -46.78 14.52 37.04
N LEU A 347 -46.87 15.78 37.48
CA LEU A 347 -47.17 16.14 38.87
C LEU A 347 -48.57 15.67 39.29
N LEU A 348 -49.59 15.85 38.43
CA LEU A 348 -50.95 15.39 38.70
C LEU A 348 -51.03 13.86 38.81
N ASN A 349 -50.35 13.13 37.92
CA ASN A 349 -50.28 11.66 37.99
C ASN A 349 -49.60 11.15 39.27
N LYS A 350 -48.69 11.94 39.85
CA LYS A 350 -47.96 11.60 41.08
C LYS A 350 -48.75 11.93 42.36
N ILE A 351 -49.74 12.80 42.28
CA ILE A 351 -50.64 13.17 43.39
C ILE A 351 -51.89 12.26 43.42
N GLY A 352 -52.24 11.65 42.29
CA GLY A 352 -53.35 10.69 42.17
C GLY A 352 -53.01 9.22 42.49
N GLN A 353 -51.77 8.94 42.88
CA GLN A 353 -51.32 7.69 43.52
C GLN A 353 -51.05 7.96 45.00
#